data_AF-A0AAN6N2T7-F1
#
_entry.id   AF-A0AAN6N2T7-F1
#
_cell.length_a   1.000
_cell.length_b   1.000
_cell.length_c   1.000
_cell.angle_alpha   90.00
_cell.angle_beta   90.00
_cell.angle_gamma   90.00
#
_symmetry.space_group_name_H-M   'P 1'
#
loop_
_entity.id
_entity.type
_entity.pdbx_description
1 polymer ?
#
loop_
_entity_poly.entity_id
_entity_poly.type
_entity_poly.pdbx_seq_one_letter_code
_entity_poly.pdbx_strand_id
1 'polypeptide(L)'
;MGCGPSKPRHQQQQAGLEIGDIGAPQDIQIHIPRNRTDQHGMPVQQVTRDISSDTLLAALNHVSAYVAGRGQHISVIAVGGAVNTLYLRSRAATHDVDIFGSDFNNQARMLLDEAMLDAQRHYPGLGTDWINTEAQMWMAGPLHHELTAGARQQNVRVFDSAGLTIHAAPWEYAFSAKLSRILTGGNQVRPYDFDDAVTYIHEYIHGHGNQPVPVATALGWSRHYHQQMNENILRNRVNTEYRRRYGVNAFV
;
A
#
# COMPACT_ATOMS: atom_id res chain seq x y z
N MET A 1 -24.14 71.84 -44.65
CA MET A 1 -22.79 71.93 -45.23
C MET A 1 -21.84 71.39 -44.17
N GLY A 2 -21.03 70.35 -44.33
CA GLY A 2 -20.54 69.55 -45.44
C GLY A 2 -19.20 68.95 -44.97
N CYS A 3 -18.95 67.69 -45.33
CA CYS A 3 -17.65 66.96 -45.27
C CYS A 3 -17.19 66.39 -43.91
N GLY A 4 -17.03 65.05 -43.88
CA GLY A 4 -16.27 64.30 -42.87
C GLY A 4 -14.76 64.49 -43.02
N PRO A 5 -13.94 63.76 -42.22
CA PRO A 5 -13.37 62.54 -42.78
C PRO A 5 -13.01 61.40 -41.80
N SER A 6 -12.80 60.22 -42.40
CA SER A 6 -11.81 59.16 -42.06
C SER A 6 -11.96 58.29 -40.80
N LYS A 7 -12.31 57.03 -41.06
CA LYS A 7 -12.16 55.85 -40.18
C LYS A 7 -10.69 55.58 -39.82
N PRO A 8 -10.39 55.15 -38.58
CA PRO A 8 -9.14 54.45 -38.29
C PRO A 8 -9.23 52.97 -38.68
N ARG A 9 -8.10 52.52 -39.24
CA ARG A 9 -7.73 51.17 -39.66
C ARG A 9 -7.85 50.17 -38.49
N HIS A 10 -8.48 49.03 -38.74
CA HIS A 10 -8.38 47.85 -37.87
C HIS A 10 -6.91 47.43 -37.75
N GLN A 11 -6.32 47.60 -36.56
CA GLN A 11 -5.14 46.85 -36.16
C GLN A 11 -5.58 45.40 -35.91
N GLN A 12 -5.11 44.48 -36.74
CA GLN A 12 -5.07 43.07 -36.41
C GLN A 12 -4.18 42.91 -35.18
N GLN A 13 -4.79 42.73 -34.01
CA GLN A 13 -4.12 42.09 -32.89
C GLN A 13 -3.80 40.67 -33.33
N GLN A 14 -2.52 40.41 -33.60
CA GLN A 14 -1.97 39.06 -33.57
C GLN A 14 -2.18 38.56 -32.15
N ALA A 15 -3.26 37.80 -31.97
CA ALA A 15 -3.43 36.94 -30.81
C ALA A 15 -2.23 35.99 -30.81
N GLY A 16 -1.29 36.23 -29.90
CA GLY A 16 -0.29 35.23 -29.54
C GLY A 16 -1.06 34.00 -29.10
N LEU A 17 -0.92 32.92 -29.86
CA LEU A 17 -1.22 31.58 -29.38
C LEU A 17 -0.25 31.34 -28.22
N GLU A 18 -0.70 31.61 -27.00
CA GLU A 18 -0.10 31.03 -25.82
C GLU A 18 -0.16 29.52 -26.03
N ILE A 19 0.99 28.95 -26.38
CA ILE A 19 1.22 27.52 -26.32
C ILE A 19 1.07 27.21 -24.84
N GLY A 20 -0.14 26.76 -24.46
CA GLY A 20 -0.45 26.37 -23.10
C GLY A 20 0.65 25.45 -22.60
N ASP A 21 1.11 25.72 -21.38
CA ASP A 21 2.04 24.87 -20.65
C ASP A 21 1.63 23.41 -20.87
N ILE A 22 2.43 22.71 -21.68
CA ILE A 22 2.36 21.26 -21.77
C ILE A 22 2.71 20.81 -20.36
N GLY A 23 1.68 20.39 -19.61
CA GLY A 23 1.83 19.92 -18.24
C GLY A 23 3.03 18.99 -18.16
N ALA A 24 3.87 19.22 -17.15
CA ALA A 24 5.05 18.40 -16.90
C ALA A 24 4.70 16.91 -17.08
N PRO A 25 5.58 16.10 -17.71
CA PRO A 25 5.30 14.70 -17.95
C PRO A 25 4.79 14.07 -16.66
N GLN A 26 3.54 13.60 -16.69
CA GLN A 26 3.01 12.80 -15.60
C GLN A 26 3.83 11.52 -15.62
N ASP A 27 4.66 11.30 -14.60
CA ASP A 27 5.33 10.02 -14.40
C ASP A 27 4.24 8.96 -14.21
N ILE A 28 3.92 8.25 -15.29
CA ILE A 28 3.00 7.12 -15.25
C ILE A 28 3.63 6.08 -14.34
N GLN A 29 3.04 5.86 -13.16
CA GLN A 29 3.56 4.91 -12.19
C GLN A 29 3.43 3.48 -12.74
N ILE A 30 4.54 2.76 -12.79
CA ILE A 30 4.57 1.37 -13.24
C ILE A 30 3.91 0.47 -12.17
N HIS A 31 3.00 -0.40 -12.62
CA HIS A 31 2.43 -1.44 -11.77
C HIS A 31 3.33 -2.68 -11.71
N ILE A 32 3.35 -3.32 -10.55
CA ILE A 32 3.97 -4.63 -10.31
C ILE A 32 2.84 -5.60 -9.91
N PRO A 33 2.82 -6.83 -10.46
CA PRO A 33 3.62 -7.29 -11.58
C PRO A 33 3.31 -6.50 -12.87
N ARG A 34 4.29 -6.29 -13.73
CA ARG A 34 4.02 -5.72 -15.07
C ARG A 34 3.21 -6.71 -15.90
N ASN A 35 2.37 -6.20 -16.81
CA ASN A 35 1.70 -7.04 -17.82
C ASN A 35 2.75 -7.74 -18.70
N ARG A 36 2.65 -9.06 -18.83
CA ARG A 36 3.56 -9.88 -19.64
C ARG A 36 2.80 -10.85 -20.50
N THR A 37 3.44 -11.27 -21.58
CA THR A 37 2.99 -12.35 -22.44
C THR A 37 3.91 -13.56 -22.30
N ASP A 38 3.35 -14.76 -22.46
CA ASP A 38 4.11 -16.00 -22.59
C ASP A 38 4.83 -16.10 -23.95
N GLN A 39 5.47 -17.24 -24.20
CA GLN A 39 6.17 -17.54 -25.45
C GLN A 39 5.28 -17.54 -26.69
N HIS A 40 3.95 -17.58 -26.54
CA HIS A 40 2.96 -17.56 -27.60
C HIS A 40 2.31 -16.18 -27.77
N GLY A 41 2.77 -15.17 -27.04
CA GLY A 41 2.19 -13.82 -27.07
C GLY A 41 0.90 -13.69 -26.28
N MET A 42 0.51 -14.69 -25.49
CA MET A 42 -0.71 -14.66 -24.68
C MET A 42 -0.42 -14.06 -23.31
N PRO A 43 -1.32 -13.23 -22.73
CA PRO A 43 -1.13 -12.69 -21.39
C PRO A 43 -0.87 -13.80 -20.38
N VAL A 44 0.18 -13.64 -19.56
CA VAL A 44 0.47 -14.57 -18.47
C VAL A 44 -0.69 -14.54 -17.49
N GLN A 45 -1.32 -15.70 -17.27
CA GLN A 45 -2.42 -15.81 -16.33
C GLN A 45 -1.94 -15.55 -14.90
N GLN A 46 -2.68 -14.74 -14.15
CA GLN A 46 -2.42 -14.56 -12.73
C GLN A 46 -2.73 -15.84 -11.97
N VAL A 47 -1.75 -16.31 -11.20
CA VAL A 47 -1.84 -17.48 -10.33
C VAL A 47 -1.49 -17.05 -8.92
N THR A 48 -2.49 -17.01 -8.06
CA THR A 48 -2.34 -16.79 -6.62
C THR A 48 -2.05 -18.11 -5.91
N ARG A 49 -1.14 -18.12 -4.94
CA ARG A 49 -0.76 -19.31 -4.15
C ARG A 49 -0.60 -18.96 -2.69
N ASP A 50 -0.85 -19.92 -1.80
CA ASP A 50 -0.43 -19.78 -0.40
C ASP A 50 1.09 -19.90 -0.28
N ILE A 51 1.70 -18.93 0.38
CA ILE A 51 3.14 -18.81 0.58
C ILE A 51 3.41 -18.89 2.08
N SER A 52 4.10 -19.94 2.50
CA SER A 52 4.55 -20.10 3.89
C SER A 52 5.54 -19.00 4.30
N SER A 53 5.65 -18.72 5.59
CA SER A 53 6.63 -17.77 6.12
C SER A 53 8.06 -18.07 5.66
N ASP A 54 8.48 -19.35 5.68
CA ASP A 54 9.83 -19.76 5.28
C ASP A 54 10.07 -19.55 3.78
N THR A 55 9.10 -19.90 2.94
CA THR A 55 9.18 -19.68 1.49
C THR A 55 9.23 -18.19 1.17
N LEU A 56 8.38 -17.39 1.83
CA LEU A 56 8.33 -15.96 1.63
C LEU A 56 9.65 -15.29 2.05
N LEU A 57 10.20 -15.67 3.21
CA LEU A 57 11.47 -15.15 3.70
C LEU A 57 12.63 -15.53 2.77
N ALA A 58 12.69 -16.77 2.29
CA ALA A 58 13.70 -17.20 1.34
C ALA A 58 13.61 -16.41 0.03
N ALA A 59 12.40 -16.22 -0.51
CA ALA A 59 12.17 -15.44 -1.71
C ALA A 59 12.54 -13.96 -1.55
N LEU A 60 12.20 -13.33 -0.42
CA LEU A 60 12.58 -11.94 -0.13
C LEU A 60 14.10 -11.77 0.02
N ASN A 61 14.79 -12.75 0.62
CA ASN A 61 16.25 -12.74 0.66
C ASN A 61 16.87 -12.83 -0.74
N HIS A 62 16.30 -13.66 -1.63
CA HIS A 62 16.73 -13.72 -3.02
C HIS A 62 16.52 -12.39 -3.76
N VAL A 63 15.35 -11.79 -3.60
CA VAL A 63 15.05 -10.46 -4.15
C VAL A 63 16.04 -9.42 -3.63
N SER A 64 16.29 -9.39 -2.31
CA SER A 64 17.25 -8.48 -1.69
C SER A 64 18.65 -8.65 -2.27
N ALA A 65 19.14 -9.89 -2.41
CA ALA A 65 20.44 -10.17 -3.00
C ALA A 65 20.53 -9.74 -4.47
N TYR A 66 19.47 -9.98 -5.26
CA TYR A 66 19.38 -9.57 -6.66
C TYR A 66 19.44 -8.05 -6.85
N VAL A 67 18.76 -7.30 -5.97
CA VAL A 67 18.76 -5.84 -5.96
C VAL A 67 20.13 -5.31 -5.51
N ALA A 68 20.69 -5.87 -4.44
CA ALA A 68 22.02 -5.51 -3.94
C ALA A 68 23.13 -5.78 -4.96
N GLY A 69 23.03 -6.88 -5.72
CA GLY A 69 23.97 -7.22 -6.79
C GLY A 69 24.03 -6.19 -7.94
N ARG A 70 23.05 -5.29 -8.02
CA ARG A 70 23.04 -4.13 -8.95
C ARG A 70 23.45 -2.81 -8.30
N GLY A 71 23.96 -2.85 -7.06
CA GLY A 71 24.35 -1.67 -6.30
C GLY A 71 23.17 -0.76 -5.94
N GLN A 72 21.95 -1.33 -5.84
CA GLN A 72 20.74 -0.61 -5.47
C GLN A 72 20.22 -1.07 -4.11
N HIS A 73 19.38 -0.23 -3.49
CA HIS A 73 18.60 -0.58 -2.32
C HIS A 73 17.18 -0.05 -2.50
N ILE A 74 16.18 -0.89 -2.24
CA ILE A 74 14.77 -0.54 -2.37
C ILE A 74 14.14 -0.54 -0.97
N SER A 75 13.45 0.54 -0.62
CA SER A 75 12.65 0.62 0.61
C SER A 75 11.19 0.80 0.22
N VAL A 76 10.33 -0.06 0.76
CA VAL A 76 8.88 -0.05 0.50
C VAL A 76 8.11 -0.28 1.80
N ILE A 77 6.81 -0.03 1.75
CA ILE A 77 5.86 -0.27 2.83
C ILE A 77 4.97 -1.44 2.41
N ALA A 78 4.75 -2.39 3.32
CA ALA A 78 3.79 -3.46 3.17
C ALA A 78 2.60 -3.29 4.11
N VAL A 79 1.43 -3.73 3.65
CA VAL A 79 0.21 -3.84 4.45
C VAL A 79 -0.34 -5.27 4.36
N GLY A 80 -1.06 -5.72 5.38
CA GLY A 80 -1.79 -6.99 5.29
C GLY A 80 -0.92 -8.22 5.51
N GLY A 81 -1.10 -9.23 4.64
CA GLY A 81 -0.73 -10.61 4.92
C GLY A 81 0.76 -10.83 5.18
N ALA A 82 1.65 -10.12 4.48
CA ALA A 82 3.09 -10.18 4.72
C ALA A 82 3.47 -9.71 6.13
N VAL A 83 2.84 -8.62 6.62
CA VAL A 83 3.04 -8.12 8.00
C VAL A 83 2.58 -9.15 9.01
N ASN A 84 1.40 -9.74 8.80
CA ASN A 84 0.85 -10.77 9.68
C ASN A 84 1.67 -12.08 9.70
N THR A 85 2.33 -12.40 8.60
CA THR A 85 3.07 -13.66 8.44
C THR A 85 4.51 -13.54 8.95
N LEU A 86 5.22 -12.48 8.56
CA LEU A 86 6.65 -12.35 8.86
C LEU A 86 6.92 -11.63 10.19
N TYR A 87 6.18 -10.56 10.47
CA TYR A 87 6.41 -9.72 11.65
C TYR A 87 5.56 -10.15 12.84
N LEU A 88 4.23 -10.10 12.72
CA LEU A 88 3.30 -10.39 13.82
C LEU A 88 3.19 -11.89 14.11
N ARG A 89 3.54 -12.74 13.12
CA ARG A 89 3.41 -14.20 13.18
C ARG A 89 2.01 -14.67 13.58
N SER A 90 0.99 -13.88 13.25
CA SER A 90 -0.42 -14.22 13.49
C SER A 90 -0.99 -15.14 12.40
N ARG A 91 -0.26 -15.31 11.30
CA ARG A 91 -0.61 -16.20 10.18
C ARG A 91 0.58 -17.09 9.81
N ALA A 92 0.31 -18.32 9.41
CA ALA A 92 1.32 -19.25 8.90
C ALA A 92 1.69 -18.98 7.42
N ALA A 93 0.78 -18.36 6.67
CA ALA A 93 0.93 -18.08 5.24
C ALA A 93 0.16 -16.83 4.79
N THR A 94 0.63 -16.25 3.69
CA THR A 94 0.00 -15.17 2.92
C THR A 94 -0.03 -15.53 1.44
N HIS A 95 -0.81 -14.82 0.64
CA HIS A 95 -0.83 -15.03 -0.81
C HIS A 95 0.21 -14.17 -1.54
N ASP A 96 0.51 -13.02 -0.96
CA ASP A 96 1.28 -11.94 -1.56
C ASP A 96 1.87 -10.98 -0.51
N VAL A 97 2.63 -10.03 -1.02
CA VAL A 97 3.17 -8.85 -0.36
C VAL A 97 2.63 -7.62 -1.10
N ASP A 98 1.58 -7.03 -0.55
CA ASP A 98 1.03 -5.77 -1.04
C ASP A 98 1.95 -4.62 -0.64
N ILE A 99 2.63 -4.00 -1.62
CA ILE A 99 3.61 -2.95 -1.38
C ILE A 99 3.21 -1.59 -1.97
N PHE A 100 3.68 -0.54 -1.32
CA PHE A 100 3.61 0.83 -1.80
C PHE A 100 4.78 1.67 -1.24
N GLY A 101 5.00 2.85 -1.79
CA GLY A 101 5.92 3.84 -1.21
C GLY A 101 6.03 5.07 -2.08
N SER A 102 6.00 6.27 -1.48
CA SER A 102 6.00 7.51 -2.24
C SER A 102 7.33 7.81 -2.93
N ASP A 103 8.42 7.23 -2.45
CA ASP A 103 9.75 7.27 -3.09
C ASP A 103 10.06 6.01 -3.90
N PHE A 104 9.11 5.08 -4.02
CA PHE A 104 9.22 3.89 -4.86
C PHE A 104 9.00 4.27 -6.33
N ASN A 105 10.04 4.78 -6.97
CA ASN A 105 10.02 5.30 -8.34
C ASN A 105 10.00 4.18 -9.41
N ASN A 106 9.83 4.57 -10.68
CA ASN A 106 9.72 3.63 -11.81
C ASN A 106 10.96 2.77 -12.03
N GLN A 107 12.17 3.28 -11.78
CA GLN A 107 13.40 2.50 -11.89
C GLN A 107 13.44 1.39 -10.83
N ALA A 108 13.13 1.73 -9.58
CA ALA A 108 13.04 0.76 -8.50
C ALA A 108 11.93 -0.28 -8.76
N ARG A 109 10.79 0.14 -9.33
CA ARG A 109 9.69 -0.76 -9.69
C ARG A 109 10.08 -1.78 -10.74
N MET A 110 10.73 -1.35 -11.82
CA MET A 110 11.23 -2.25 -12.85
C MET A 110 12.24 -3.24 -12.29
N LEU A 111 13.17 -2.77 -11.45
CA LEU A 111 14.16 -3.63 -10.83
C LEU A 111 13.52 -4.66 -9.88
N LEU A 112 12.57 -4.24 -9.04
CA LEU A 112 11.88 -5.15 -8.13
C LEU A 112 11.06 -6.19 -8.89
N ASP A 113 10.39 -5.77 -9.98
CA ASP A 113 9.63 -6.65 -10.86
C ASP A 113 10.51 -7.73 -11.54
N GLU A 114 11.73 -7.37 -11.95
CA GLU A 114 12.73 -8.31 -12.44
C GLU A 114 13.23 -9.26 -11.34
N ALA A 115 13.51 -8.75 -10.15
CA ALA A 115 13.96 -9.55 -9.02
C ALA A 115 12.90 -10.55 -8.57
N MET A 116 11.64 -10.13 -8.55
CA MET A 116 10.47 -10.94 -8.23
C MET A 116 10.31 -12.09 -9.23
N LEU A 117 10.51 -11.83 -10.53
CA LEU A 117 10.52 -12.85 -11.57
C LEU A 117 11.63 -13.87 -11.38
N ASP A 118 12.83 -13.39 -11.08
CA ASP A 118 13.97 -14.27 -10.89
C ASP A 118 13.74 -15.18 -9.69
N ALA A 119 13.20 -14.65 -8.59
CA ALA A 119 12.77 -15.45 -7.44
C ALA A 119 11.72 -16.51 -7.81
N GLN A 120 10.69 -16.19 -8.61
CA GLN A 120 9.67 -17.16 -9.05
C GLN A 120 10.27 -18.39 -9.75
N ARG A 121 11.39 -18.24 -10.45
CA ARG A 121 12.08 -19.37 -11.11
C ARG A 121 12.78 -20.31 -10.13
N HIS A 122 13.14 -19.81 -8.94
CA HIS A 122 13.89 -20.54 -7.92
C HIS A 122 12.98 -21.09 -6.81
N TYR A 123 11.81 -20.50 -6.60
CA TYR A 123 10.88 -20.86 -5.53
C TYR A 123 9.51 -21.25 -6.11
N PRO A 124 9.26 -22.56 -6.36
CA PRO A 124 8.06 -23.04 -7.04
C PRO A 124 6.75 -22.85 -6.24
N GLY A 125 6.79 -22.28 -5.04
CA GLY A 125 5.60 -21.93 -4.24
C GLY A 125 5.05 -20.53 -4.51
N LEU A 126 5.76 -19.69 -5.27
CA LEU A 126 5.35 -18.30 -5.48
C LEU A 126 4.27 -18.18 -6.55
N GLY A 127 3.25 -17.35 -6.27
CA GLY A 127 2.29 -16.89 -7.27
C GLY A 127 2.92 -15.91 -8.25
N THR A 128 2.25 -15.61 -9.36
CA THR A 128 2.73 -14.66 -10.38
C THR A 128 2.74 -13.20 -9.89
N ASP A 129 1.96 -12.92 -8.85
CA ASP A 129 1.60 -11.64 -8.25
C ASP A 129 2.03 -11.54 -6.76
N TRP A 130 2.92 -12.42 -6.30
CA TRP A 130 3.30 -12.52 -4.88
C TRP A 130 3.98 -11.27 -4.31
N ILE A 131 4.48 -10.35 -5.13
CA ILE A 131 4.72 -8.96 -4.76
C ILE A 131 3.90 -8.12 -5.73
N ASN A 132 3.06 -7.24 -5.21
CA ASN A 132 2.20 -6.43 -6.07
C ASN A 132 2.05 -4.99 -5.53
N THR A 133 1.58 -4.10 -6.40
CA THR A 133 1.29 -2.69 -6.06
C THR A 133 -0.20 -2.36 -6.08
N GLU A 134 -1.07 -3.36 -5.96
CA GLU A 134 -2.53 -3.18 -6.05
C GLU A 134 -3.05 -2.29 -4.91
N ALA A 135 -2.49 -2.43 -3.71
CA ALA A 135 -2.85 -1.57 -2.58
C ALA A 135 -2.67 -0.08 -2.90
N GLN A 136 -1.67 0.29 -3.70
CA GLN A 136 -1.40 1.67 -4.08
C GLN A 136 -2.42 2.24 -5.07
N MET A 137 -3.06 1.40 -5.90
CA MET A 137 -3.94 1.86 -7.00
C MET A 137 -5.13 2.69 -6.53
N TRP A 138 -5.54 2.48 -5.28
CA TRP A 138 -6.71 3.11 -4.69
C TRP A 138 -6.35 4.23 -3.70
N MET A 139 -5.05 4.57 -3.56
CA MET A 139 -4.58 5.60 -2.64
C MET A 139 -4.42 6.95 -3.37
N ALA A 140 -5.00 8.01 -2.80
CA ALA A 140 -4.72 9.37 -3.26
C ALA A 140 -3.25 9.74 -2.99
N GLY A 141 -2.64 10.53 -3.88
CA GLY A 141 -1.23 10.94 -3.79
C GLY A 141 -0.81 11.50 -2.42
N PRO A 142 -1.55 12.44 -1.81
CA PRO A 142 -1.21 12.96 -0.47
C PRO A 142 -1.20 11.87 0.61
N LEU A 143 -2.18 10.96 0.57
CA LEU A 143 -2.27 9.84 1.51
C LEU A 143 -1.08 8.88 1.35
N HIS A 144 -0.61 8.67 0.11
CA HIS A 144 0.55 7.82 -0.18
C HIS A 144 1.84 8.36 0.46
N HIS A 145 2.07 9.67 0.37
CA HIS A 145 3.19 10.34 1.05
C HIS A 145 3.08 10.25 2.57
N GLU A 146 1.89 10.50 3.09
CA GLU A 146 1.63 10.45 4.54
C GLU A 146 1.88 9.05 5.10
N LEU A 147 1.31 8.01 4.50
CA LEU A 147 1.50 6.62 4.94
C LEU A 147 2.95 6.18 4.83
N THR A 148 3.67 6.66 3.81
CA THR A 148 5.12 6.41 3.65
C THR A 148 5.90 7.04 4.80
N ALA A 149 5.64 8.30 5.12
CA ALA A 149 6.28 8.99 6.24
C ALA A 149 5.92 8.34 7.59
N GLY A 150 4.64 8.02 7.80
CA GLY A 150 4.14 7.36 9.00
C GLY A 150 4.76 5.98 9.22
N ALA A 151 4.88 5.16 8.17
CA ALA A 151 5.54 3.86 8.25
C ALA A 151 7.03 3.98 8.66
N ARG A 152 7.73 4.99 8.14
CA ARG A 152 9.12 5.27 8.50
C ARG A 152 9.26 5.75 9.93
N GLN A 153 8.34 6.59 10.39
CA GLN A 153 8.31 7.06 11.76
C GLN A 153 7.99 5.92 12.73
N GLN A 154 7.04 5.05 12.38
CA GLN A 154 6.71 3.84 13.14
C GLN A 154 7.89 2.86 13.18
N ASN A 155 8.73 2.83 12.13
CA ASN A 155 9.96 2.06 12.01
C ASN A 155 9.83 0.56 12.33
N VAL A 156 8.66 -0.02 12.05
CA VAL A 156 8.45 -1.46 12.14
C VAL A 156 8.96 -2.10 10.85
N ARG A 157 10.07 -2.83 10.93
CA ARG A 157 10.68 -3.51 9.78
C ARG A 157 10.19 -4.96 9.70
N VAL A 158 9.39 -5.25 8.68
CA VAL A 158 8.86 -6.58 8.38
C VAL A 158 9.93 -7.47 7.75
N PHE A 159 10.80 -6.85 6.94
CA PHE A 159 11.96 -7.47 6.32
C PHE A 159 13.06 -6.42 6.16
N ASP A 160 14.31 -6.80 6.38
CA ASP A 160 15.46 -5.90 6.25
C ASP A 160 16.70 -6.72 5.86
N SER A 161 17.29 -6.38 4.71
CA SER A 161 18.47 -7.02 4.16
C SER A 161 19.16 -6.10 3.14
N ALA A 162 20.29 -6.53 2.57
CA ALA A 162 21.23 -5.69 1.83
C ALA A 162 20.59 -4.81 0.73
N GLY A 163 19.65 -5.35 -0.06
CA GLY A 163 19.04 -4.64 -1.18
C GLY A 163 17.56 -4.30 -0.99
N LEU A 164 16.92 -4.75 0.08
CA LEU A 164 15.49 -4.56 0.28
C LEU A 164 15.14 -4.36 1.77
N THR A 165 14.42 -3.28 2.04
CA THR A 165 13.76 -3.01 3.32
C THR A 165 12.24 -2.93 3.10
N ILE A 166 11.48 -3.63 3.94
CA ILE A 166 10.02 -3.56 3.95
C ILE A 166 9.57 -3.10 5.34
N HIS A 167 8.91 -1.93 5.38
CA HIS A 167 8.27 -1.41 6.58
C HIS A 167 6.81 -1.86 6.68
N ALA A 168 6.27 -2.02 7.89
CA ALA A 168 4.82 -2.14 8.06
C ALA A 168 4.15 -0.78 7.87
N ALA A 169 2.99 -0.76 7.22
CA ALA A 169 2.13 0.41 7.18
C ALA A 169 1.73 0.84 8.61
N PRO A 170 1.36 2.12 8.82
CA PRO A 170 0.90 2.60 10.12
C PRO A 170 -0.25 1.74 10.67
N TRP A 171 -0.19 1.40 11.95
CA TRP A 171 -1.14 0.47 12.57
C TRP A 171 -2.58 0.96 12.51
N GLU A 172 -2.80 2.26 12.69
CA GLU A 172 -4.10 2.91 12.61
C GLU A 172 -4.72 2.82 11.21
N TYR A 173 -3.89 2.91 10.16
CA TYR A 173 -4.33 2.73 8.78
C TYR A 173 -4.68 1.26 8.52
N ALA A 174 -3.79 0.33 8.89
CA ALA A 174 -4.01 -1.09 8.70
C ALA A 174 -5.26 -1.59 9.45
N PHE A 175 -5.46 -1.12 10.70
CA PHE A 175 -6.65 -1.37 11.50
C PHE A 175 -7.92 -0.88 10.81
N SER A 176 -7.92 0.38 10.39
CA SER A 176 -9.08 1.02 9.77
C SER A 176 -9.44 0.36 8.43
N ALA A 177 -8.44 -0.05 7.63
CA ALA A 177 -8.63 -0.77 6.38
C ALA A 177 -9.33 -2.13 6.59
N LYS A 178 -8.91 -2.89 7.61
CA LYS A 178 -9.52 -4.19 7.95
C LYS A 178 -10.97 -4.02 8.40
N LEU A 179 -11.25 -3.07 9.29
CA LEU A 179 -12.63 -2.82 9.74
C LEU A 179 -13.52 -2.35 8.60
N SER A 180 -13.02 -1.47 7.72
CA SER A 180 -13.77 -1.03 6.55
C SER A 180 -14.15 -2.20 5.66
N ARG A 181 -13.23 -3.11 5.36
CA ARG A 181 -13.52 -4.31 4.56
C ARG A 181 -14.60 -5.18 5.20
N ILE A 182 -14.52 -5.40 6.51
CA ILE A 182 -15.52 -6.18 7.27
C ILE A 182 -16.91 -5.52 7.21
N LEU A 183 -16.98 -4.19 7.32
CA LEU A 183 -18.25 -3.45 7.32
C LEU A 183 -18.87 -3.32 5.93
N THR A 184 -18.06 -3.10 4.90
CA THR A 184 -18.53 -3.06 3.51
C THR A 184 -18.99 -4.44 3.02
N GLY A 185 -18.37 -5.51 3.54
CA GLY A 185 -18.79 -6.88 3.25
C GLY A 185 -18.37 -7.38 1.87
N GLY A 186 -19.03 -8.44 1.41
CA GLY A 186 -18.81 -9.04 0.09
C GLY A 186 -17.67 -10.06 0.02
N ASN A 187 -17.33 -10.46 -1.21
CA ASN A 187 -16.38 -11.57 -1.48
C ASN A 187 -14.93 -11.25 -1.10
N GLN A 188 -14.62 -10.03 -0.69
CA GLN A 188 -13.28 -9.62 -0.26
C GLN A 188 -13.03 -9.83 1.23
N VAL A 189 -14.09 -10.00 2.04
CA VAL A 189 -13.92 -10.32 3.47
C VAL A 189 -13.25 -11.68 3.61
N ARG A 190 -12.29 -11.77 4.52
CA ARG A 190 -11.60 -13.01 4.85
C ARG A 190 -11.88 -13.41 6.29
N PRO A 191 -11.88 -14.72 6.62
CA PRO A 191 -12.15 -15.19 7.99
C PRO A 191 -11.23 -14.59 9.05
N TYR A 192 -9.98 -14.30 8.69
CA TYR A 192 -8.96 -13.74 9.59
C TYR A 192 -8.98 -12.20 9.71
N ASP A 193 -9.83 -11.49 8.95
CA ASP A 193 -9.78 -10.03 8.89
C ASP A 193 -10.02 -9.36 10.24
N PHE A 194 -10.94 -9.92 11.02
CA PHE A 194 -11.27 -9.38 12.33
C PHE A 194 -10.14 -9.63 13.34
N ASP A 195 -9.48 -10.79 13.26
CA ASP A 195 -8.33 -11.12 14.10
C ASP A 195 -7.12 -10.24 13.78
N ASP A 196 -6.89 -9.96 12.49
CA ASP A 196 -5.87 -9.02 12.04
C ASP A 196 -6.16 -7.61 12.59
N ALA A 197 -7.41 -7.14 12.51
CA ALA A 197 -7.78 -5.83 13.05
C ALA A 197 -7.51 -5.72 14.55
N VAL A 198 -7.90 -6.73 15.34
CA VAL A 198 -7.63 -6.78 16.78
C VAL A 198 -6.14 -6.78 17.09
N THR A 199 -5.33 -7.42 16.25
CA THR A 199 -3.87 -7.44 16.39
C THR A 199 -3.26 -6.07 16.07
N TYR A 200 -3.67 -5.41 14.98
CA TYR A 200 -3.14 -4.09 14.64
C TYR A 200 -3.47 -3.02 15.69
N ILE A 201 -4.70 -3.02 16.23
CA ILE A 201 -5.01 -2.08 17.31
C ILE A 201 -4.23 -2.39 18.60
N HIS A 202 -3.87 -3.66 18.84
CA HIS A 202 -2.98 -4.02 19.93
C HIS A 202 -1.59 -3.42 19.76
N GLU A 203 -0.99 -3.57 18.57
CA GLU A 203 0.31 -2.98 18.27
C GLU A 203 0.30 -1.45 18.36
N TYR A 204 -0.78 -0.80 17.90
CA TYR A 204 -0.96 0.64 18.08
C TYR A 204 -0.96 1.01 19.58
N ILE A 205 -1.82 0.38 20.38
CA ILE A 205 -1.93 0.65 21.82
C ILE A 205 -0.59 0.40 22.54
N HIS A 206 0.10 -0.68 22.18
CA HIS A 206 1.40 -1.03 22.76
C HIS A 206 2.45 0.05 22.47
N GLY A 207 2.52 0.52 21.23
CA GLY A 207 3.42 1.61 20.82
C GLY A 207 3.06 2.98 21.41
N HIS A 208 1.85 3.14 21.96
CA HIS A 208 1.33 4.42 22.49
C HIS A 208 1.07 4.36 24.00
N GLY A 209 1.91 3.63 24.75
CA GLY A 209 1.89 3.65 26.22
C GLY A 209 0.83 2.76 26.87
N ASN A 210 0.34 1.75 26.14
CA ASN A 210 -0.65 0.77 26.59
C ASN A 210 -1.95 1.40 27.11
N GLN A 211 -2.36 2.54 26.54
CA GLN A 211 -3.60 3.21 26.89
C GLN A 211 -4.71 2.87 25.88
N PRO A 212 -5.96 2.65 26.35
CA PRO A 212 -7.10 2.54 25.47
C PRO A 212 -7.25 3.78 24.58
N VAL A 213 -7.70 3.57 23.35
CA VAL A 213 -7.89 4.63 22.36
C VAL A 213 -9.30 5.21 22.53
N PRO A 214 -9.47 6.54 22.59
CA PRO A 214 -10.81 7.13 22.54
C PRO A 214 -11.52 6.75 21.25
N VAL A 215 -12.80 6.37 21.32
CA VAL A 215 -13.60 6.04 20.12
C VAL A 215 -13.56 7.18 19.09
N ALA A 216 -13.61 8.43 19.55
CA ALA A 216 -13.52 9.61 18.69
C ALA A 216 -12.24 9.66 17.85
N THR A 217 -11.11 9.20 18.41
CA THR A 217 -9.82 9.10 17.72
C THR A 217 -9.89 8.06 16.61
N ALA A 218 -10.39 6.86 16.89
CA ALA A 218 -10.52 5.79 15.90
C ALA A 218 -11.46 6.17 14.75
N LEU A 219 -12.59 6.81 15.06
CA LEU A 219 -13.48 7.37 14.05
C LEU A 219 -12.80 8.51 13.26
N GLY A 220 -11.87 9.24 13.87
CA GLY A 220 -11.00 10.21 13.21
C GLY A 220 -10.16 9.57 12.11
N TRP A 221 -9.48 8.45 12.41
CA TRP A 221 -8.71 7.70 11.42
C TRP A 221 -9.56 7.25 10.24
N SER A 222 -10.77 6.73 10.51
CA SER A 222 -11.67 6.28 9.44
C SER A 222 -12.05 7.41 8.48
N ARG A 223 -12.32 8.62 8.99
CA ARG A 223 -12.61 9.79 8.15
C ARG A 223 -11.38 10.21 7.34
N HIS A 224 -10.23 10.24 8.01
CA HIS A 224 -8.96 10.65 7.42
C HIS A 224 -8.52 9.73 6.28
N TYR A 225 -8.68 8.42 6.45
CA TYR A 225 -8.33 7.41 5.44
C TYR A 225 -9.47 7.05 4.48
N HIS A 226 -10.59 7.78 4.52
CA HIS A 226 -11.80 7.50 3.71
C HIS A 226 -12.30 6.05 3.84
N GLN A 227 -12.26 5.51 5.05
CA GLN A 227 -12.63 4.14 5.40
C GLN A 227 -13.90 4.10 6.24
N GLN A 228 -14.62 2.98 6.18
CA GLN A 228 -15.83 2.77 6.96
C GLN A 228 -15.50 2.27 8.37
N MET A 229 -16.04 2.95 9.38
CA MET A 229 -15.97 2.53 10.77
C MET A 229 -17.17 3.11 11.52
N ASN A 230 -17.66 2.41 12.54
CA ASN A 230 -18.70 2.92 13.41
C ASN A 230 -18.42 2.56 14.88
N GLU A 231 -19.03 3.31 15.78
CA GLU A 231 -18.84 3.13 17.22
C GLU A 231 -19.30 1.74 17.70
N ASN A 232 -20.36 1.20 17.11
CA ASN A 232 -20.89 -0.12 17.47
C ASN A 232 -19.87 -1.25 17.25
N ILE A 233 -19.17 -1.28 16.10
CA ILE A 233 -18.14 -2.31 15.86
C ILE A 233 -16.98 -2.16 16.85
N LEU A 234 -16.57 -0.94 17.19
CA LEU A 234 -15.48 -0.67 18.13
C LEU A 234 -15.83 -1.15 19.54
N ARG A 235 -16.98 -0.70 20.07
CA ARG A 235 -17.37 -0.95 21.47
C ARG A 235 -17.89 -2.35 21.71
N ASN A 236 -18.59 -2.95 20.75
CA ASN A 236 -19.32 -4.21 20.98
C ASN A 236 -18.64 -5.42 20.36
N ARG A 237 -17.86 -5.24 19.29
CA ARG A 237 -17.11 -6.34 18.68
C ARG A 237 -15.64 -6.29 19.03
N VAL A 238 -14.94 -5.20 18.69
CA VAL A 238 -13.49 -5.12 18.88
C VAL A 238 -13.14 -5.17 20.37
N ASN A 239 -13.79 -4.38 21.23
CA ASN A 239 -13.56 -4.45 22.68
C ASN A 239 -13.87 -5.82 23.28
N THR A 240 -14.91 -6.52 22.81
CA THR A 240 -15.22 -7.87 23.30
C THR A 240 -14.08 -8.82 23.02
N GLU A 241 -13.57 -8.84 21.78
CA GLU A 241 -12.48 -9.72 21.39
C GLU A 241 -11.13 -9.29 21.98
N TYR A 242 -10.88 -7.99 22.04
CA TYR A 242 -9.67 -7.44 22.66
C TYR A 242 -9.61 -7.77 24.15
N ARG A 243 -10.72 -7.64 24.87
CA ARG A 243 -10.80 -8.01 26.29
C ARG A 243 -10.60 -9.51 26.49
N ARG A 244 -11.12 -10.33 25.58
CA ARG A 244 -10.89 -11.79 25.59
C ARG A 244 -9.40 -12.13 25.48
N ARG A 245 -8.62 -11.40 24.67
CA ARG A 245 -7.19 -11.64 24.45
C ARG A 245 -6.28 -10.97 25.48
N TYR A 246 -6.62 -9.77 25.93
CA TYR A 246 -5.70 -8.89 26.66
C TYR A 246 -6.26 -8.37 27.99
N GLY A 247 -7.48 -8.76 28.38
CA GLY A 247 -8.07 -8.45 29.69
C GLY A 247 -8.59 -7.02 29.87
N VAL A 248 -8.39 -6.13 28.90
CA VAL A 248 -8.81 -4.70 28.95
C VAL A 248 -9.60 -4.31 27.70
N ASN A 249 -10.13 -3.08 27.66
CA ASN A 249 -10.75 -2.55 26.44
C ASN A 249 -9.70 -1.89 25.54
N ALA A 250 -9.81 -2.08 24.23
CA ALA A 250 -9.04 -1.30 23.26
C ALA A 250 -9.56 0.14 23.15
N PHE A 251 -10.88 0.34 23.31
CA PHE A 251 -11.55 1.61 23.10
C PHE A 251 -12.35 2.08 24.30
N VAL A 252 -12.29 3.38 24.58
CA VAL A 252 -13.05 4.11 25.62
C VAL A 252 -13.92 5.21 25.04
#